data_AF-A0A2V7X8V1-F1
#
_entry.id   AF-A0A2V7X8V1-F1
#
_cell.length_a   1.000
_cell.length_b   1.000
_cell.length_c   1.000
_cell.angle_alpha   90.00
_cell.angle_beta   90.00
_cell.angle_gamma   90.00
#
_symmetry.space_group_name_H-M   'P 1'
#
loop_
_entity.id
_entity.type
_entity.pdbx_description
1 polymer ?
#
loop_
_entity_poly.entity_id
_entity_poly.type
_entity_poly.pdbx_seq_one_letter_code
_entity_poly.pdbx_strand_id
1 'polypeptide(L)'
;MWNAAIPPESVDVDLDDDEEAVLRVKNVLVFDGFTIPNSLNSFHPMGHVNSIINSLKIKWSGTTNTRSWTDCADGFRGNYFEDAATIEVTATTPPTPARTCPPSPARNGFRFVSDPAATTVSHFAQIGRERNGVFFT
;
A
#
# COMPACT_ATOMS: atom_id res chain seq x y z
N MET A 1 2.82 8.34 -5.22
CA MET A 1 3.15 7.43 -4.11
C MET A 1 2.26 7.80 -2.95
N TRP A 2 1.59 6.83 -2.33
CA TRP A 2 0.86 7.03 -1.08
C TRP A 2 1.75 6.50 0.05
N ASN A 3 2.16 7.35 0.98
CA ASN A 3 2.89 6.92 2.17
C ASN A 3 2.19 7.46 3.42
N ALA A 4 1.97 6.57 4.38
CA ALA A 4 1.47 6.92 5.68
C ALA A 4 2.09 5.96 6.70
N ALA A 5 2.45 6.48 7.87
CA ALA A 5 2.82 5.63 8.98
C ALA A 5 1.57 4.87 9.45
N ILE A 6 1.72 3.56 9.63
CA ILE A 6 0.67 2.70 10.17
C ILE A 6 1.11 2.17 11.53
N PRO A 7 0.18 1.98 12.48
CA PRO A 7 0.51 1.39 13.76
C PRO A 7 1.05 -0.04 13.60
N PRO A 8 2.07 -0.47 14.37
CA PRO A 8 2.65 -1.82 14.25
C PRO A 8 1.62 -2.95 14.37
N GLU A 9 0.61 -2.78 15.21
CA GLU A 9 -0.50 -3.74 15.42
C GLU A 9 -1.44 -3.87 14.23
N SER A 10 -1.29 -3.01 13.22
CA SER A 10 -2.03 -3.10 11.95
C SER A 10 -1.51 -4.22 11.06
N VAL A 11 -0.34 -4.79 11.38
CA VAL A 11 0.30 -5.84 10.61
C VAL A 11 0.46 -7.09 11.48
N ASP A 12 -0.03 -8.20 10.96
CA ASP A 12 0.15 -9.53 11.54
C ASP A 12 0.85 -10.40 10.51
N VAL A 13 1.88 -11.13 10.91
CA VAL A 13 2.71 -11.95 10.02
C VAL A 13 3.10 -13.24 10.72
N ASP A 14 2.65 -14.36 10.17
CA ASP A 14 3.03 -15.71 10.53
C ASP A 14 3.66 -16.36 9.29
N LEU A 15 4.94 -16.72 9.38
CA LEU A 15 5.65 -17.36 8.26
C LEU A 15 5.99 -18.82 8.55
N ASP A 16 5.31 -19.43 9.52
CA ASP A 16 5.47 -20.84 9.84
C ASP A 16 4.57 -21.68 8.89
N ASP A 17 4.08 -22.85 9.30
CA ASP A 17 3.54 -23.89 8.39
C ASP A 17 2.37 -23.44 7.49
N ASP A 18 1.58 -22.44 7.91
CA ASP A 18 0.39 -21.97 7.18
C ASP A 18 0.59 -20.63 6.43
N GLU A 19 1.80 -20.04 6.45
CA GLU A 19 2.19 -18.78 5.77
C GLU A 19 1.03 -17.78 5.56
N GLU A 20 0.90 -16.84 6.48
CA GLU A 20 -0.13 -15.80 6.41
C GLU A 20 0.44 -14.44 6.81
N ALA A 21 0.08 -13.42 6.05
CA ALA A 21 0.20 -12.05 6.53
C ALA A 21 -1.13 -11.31 6.35
N VAL A 22 -1.41 -10.40 7.27
CA VAL A 22 -2.56 -9.53 7.15
C VAL A 22 -2.22 -8.10 7.55
N LEU A 23 -2.51 -7.17 6.64
CA LEU A 23 -2.52 -5.74 6.89
C LEU A 23 -3.96 -5.28 7.12
N ARG A 24 -4.25 -4.64 8.25
CA ARG A 24 -5.55 -4.05 8.59
C ARG A 24 -5.36 -2.62 9.07
N VAL A 25 -5.81 -1.66 8.28
CA VAL A 25 -5.74 -0.24 8.66
C VAL A 25 -7.10 0.43 8.52
N LYS A 26 -7.34 1.44 9.35
CA LYS A 26 -8.57 2.22 9.36
C LYS A 26 -8.24 3.70 9.54
N ASN A 27 -9.04 4.54 8.87
CA ASN A 27 -8.97 5.99 8.97
C ASN A 27 -7.56 6.57 8.74
N VAL A 28 -6.85 6.05 7.73
CA VAL A 28 -5.50 6.52 7.39
C VAL A 28 -5.61 7.66 6.40
N LEU A 29 -5.06 8.83 6.77
CA LEU A 29 -4.86 9.92 5.84
C LEU A 29 -3.69 9.59 4.93
N VAL A 30 -3.95 9.53 3.63
CA VAL A 30 -2.94 9.26 2.60
C VAL A 30 -2.89 10.42 1.61
N PHE A 31 -1.67 10.76 1.18
CA PHE A 31 -1.47 11.73 0.11
C PHE A 31 -1.61 11.04 -1.23
N ASP A 32 -2.60 11.45 -2.01
CA ASP A 32 -2.79 10.92 -3.36
C ASP A 32 -1.97 11.70 -4.37
N GLY A 33 -0.97 11.03 -4.92
CA GLY A 33 -0.10 11.59 -5.94
C GLY A 33 -0.65 11.56 -7.37
N PHE A 34 -1.84 10.99 -7.57
CA PHE A 34 -2.53 10.83 -8.85
C PHE A 34 -1.63 10.24 -9.96
N THR A 35 -1.90 10.58 -11.23
CA THR A 35 -1.32 9.98 -12.45
C THR A 35 0.10 10.43 -12.81
N ILE A 36 0.89 10.99 -11.88
CA ILE A 36 2.17 11.62 -12.23
C ILE A 36 3.32 10.60 -12.16
N PRO A 37 4.01 10.32 -13.29
CA PRO A 37 5.29 9.62 -13.27
C PRO A 37 6.29 10.41 -12.43
N ASN A 38 6.95 9.75 -11.46
CA ASN A 38 7.96 10.33 -10.56
C ASN A 38 7.43 11.26 -9.44
N SER A 39 6.45 10.79 -8.67
CA SER A 39 5.96 11.43 -7.43
C SER A 39 6.99 11.56 -6.27
N LEU A 40 8.29 11.48 -6.56
CA LEU A 40 9.40 11.64 -5.62
C LEU A 40 10.29 12.85 -5.93
N ASN A 41 9.93 13.68 -6.91
CA ASN A 41 10.71 14.88 -7.27
C ASN A 41 10.39 16.07 -6.34
N SER A 42 11.32 16.42 -5.46
CA SER A 42 11.21 17.57 -4.54
C SER A 42 11.23 18.95 -5.22
N PHE A 43 11.72 19.05 -6.47
CA PHE A 43 11.75 20.30 -7.24
C PHE A 43 10.40 20.66 -7.88
N HIS A 44 9.45 19.73 -7.89
CA HIS A 44 8.08 19.93 -8.39
C HIS A 44 7.09 19.53 -7.30
N PRO A 45 7.03 20.27 -6.17
CA PRO A 45 6.19 19.92 -5.04
C PRO A 45 4.73 19.83 -5.50
N MET A 46 4.13 18.68 -5.20
CA MET A 46 2.85 18.25 -5.73
C MET A 46 1.70 19.08 -5.14
N GLY A 47 0.58 19.18 -5.86
CA GLY A 47 -0.69 19.59 -5.26
C GLY A 47 -1.18 18.53 -4.28
N HIS A 48 -1.62 18.94 -3.09
CA HIS A 48 -2.04 18.02 -2.04
C HIS A 48 -3.47 17.55 -2.31
N VAL A 49 -3.65 16.30 -2.74
CA VAL A 49 -4.96 15.64 -2.67
C VAL A 49 -4.94 14.75 -1.43
N ASN A 50 -5.71 15.15 -0.43
CA ASN A 50 -5.90 14.35 0.75
C ASN A 50 -6.93 13.27 0.44
N SER A 51 -6.57 12.01 0.65
CA SER A 51 -7.48 10.87 0.59
C SER A 51 -7.49 10.20 1.96
N ILE A 52 -8.62 9.60 2.32
CA ILE A 52 -8.77 8.84 3.55
C ILE A 52 -9.04 7.40 3.16
N ILE A 53 -8.15 6.48 3.53
CA ILE A 53 -8.45 5.06 3.54
C ILE A 53 -9.28 4.83 4.80
N ASN A 54 -10.60 4.73 4.64
CA ASN A 54 -11.51 4.48 5.77
C ASN A 54 -11.28 3.07 6.32
N SER A 55 -11.09 2.10 5.43
CA SER A 55 -10.68 0.74 5.78
C SER A 55 -9.89 0.12 4.64
N LEU A 56 -8.79 -0.55 4.97
CA LEU A 56 -8.05 -1.41 4.06
C LEU A 56 -7.74 -2.71 4.81
N LYS A 57 -8.04 -3.83 4.16
CA LYS A 57 -7.59 -5.16 4.57
C LYS A 57 -6.91 -5.81 3.38
N ILE A 58 -5.67 -6.23 3.57
CA ILE A 58 -4.97 -7.10 2.63
C ILE A 58 -4.58 -8.36 3.39
N LYS A 59 -4.91 -9.53 2.84
CA LYS A 59 -4.47 -10.83 3.36
C LYS A 59 -3.67 -11.54 2.29
N TRP A 60 -2.44 -11.93 2.64
CA TRP A 60 -1.56 -12.82 1.88
C TRP A 60 -1.64 -14.21 2.47
N SER A 61 -1.74 -15.21 1.62
CA SER A 61 -1.69 -16.63 2.01
C SER A 61 -1.69 -17.51 0.77
N GLY A 62 -1.40 -18.79 0.97
CA GLY A 62 -1.56 -19.81 -0.08
C GLY A 62 -0.35 -19.87 -0.99
N THR A 63 0.84 -19.94 -0.39
CA THR A 63 2.13 -20.20 -1.03
C THR A 63 1.99 -21.10 -2.26
N THR A 64 2.37 -20.54 -3.41
CA THR A 64 2.47 -21.24 -4.68
C THR A 64 3.91 -21.65 -5.00
N ASN A 65 4.88 -20.91 -4.46
CA ASN A 65 6.30 -21.15 -4.67
C ASN A 65 7.11 -20.54 -3.52
N THR A 66 8.28 -21.10 -3.23
CA THR A 66 9.23 -20.55 -2.25
C THR A 66 10.55 -20.22 -2.92
N ARG A 67 11.13 -19.07 -2.56
CA ARG A 67 12.40 -18.59 -3.12
C ARG A 67 13.31 -18.10 -2.02
N SER A 68 14.60 -18.29 -2.22
CA SER A 68 15.63 -17.65 -1.40
C SER A 68 16.61 -16.91 -2.31
N TRP A 69 17.10 -15.78 -1.81
CA TRP A 69 18.13 -14.98 -2.47
C TRP A 69 19.22 -14.64 -1.48
N THR A 70 20.47 -14.63 -1.94
CA THR A 70 21.62 -14.23 -1.13
C THR A 70 22.58 -13.45 -2.01
N ASP A 71 22.97 -12.27 -1.53
CA ASP A 71 24.06 -11.49 -2.12
C ASP A 71 25.23 -11.43 -1.13
N CYS A 72 26.40 -11.87 -1.58
CA CYS A 72 27.62 -11.90 -0.77
C CYS A 72 28.24 -10.50 -0.59
N ALA A 73 28.03 -9.56 -1.52
CA ALA A 73 28.66 -8.25 -1.48
C ALA A 73 28.14 -7.42 -0.29
N ASP A 74 26.82 -7.37 -0.13
CA ASP A 74 26.15 -6.60 0.93
C ASP A 74 25.65 -7.47 2.09
N GLY A 75 25.92 -8.78 2.04
CA GLY A 75 25.46 -9.75 3.04
C GLY A 75 23.94 -9.89 3.10
N PHE A 76 23.25 -9.49 2.02
CA PHE A 76 21.80 -9.59 1.88
C PHE A 76 21.35 -11.04 1.87
N ARG A 77 20.29 -11.35 2.61
CA ARG A 77 19.61 -12.66 2.56
C ARG A 77 18.11 -12.48 2.66
N GLY A 78 17.37 -13.13 1.78
CA GLY A 78 15.92 -13.12 1.77
C GLY A 78 15.36 -14.53 1.60
N ASN A 79 14.31 -14.84 2.34
CA ASN A 79 13.47 -16.03 2.14
C ASN A 79 12.03 -15.56 1.91
N TYR A 80 11.43 -16.03 0.83
CA TYR A 80 10.17 -15.52 0.32
C TYR A 80 9.21 -16.65 -0.05
N PHE A 81 7.94 -16.33 0.07
CA PHE A 81 6.79 -17.12 -0.35
C PHE A 81 6.10 -16.31 -1.44
N GLU A 82 6.03 -16.84 -2.66
CA GLU A 82 5.17 -16.28 -3.71
C GLU A 82 3.77 -16.85 -3.50
N ASP A 83 2.79 -15.97 -3.31
CA ASP A 83 1.46 -16.29 -2.80
C ASP A 83 0.37 -15.55 -3.58
N ALA A 84 -0.85 -15.54 -3.04
CA ALA A 84 -1.94 -14.69 -3.48
C ALA A 84 -2.37 -13.69 -2.39
N ALA A 85 -2.77 -12.50 -2.81
CA ALA A 85 -3.37 -11.50 -1.94
C ALA A 85 -4.86 -11.31 -2.21
N THR A 86 -5.66 -11.16 -1.16
CA THR A 86 -7.03 -10.63 -1.24
C THR A 86 -7.07 -9.24 -0.66
N ILE A 87 -7.81 -8.32 -1.30
CA ILE A 87 -7.81 -6.90 -0.97
C ILE A 87 -9.25 -6.41 -0.84
N GLU A 88 -9.53 -5.73 0.27
CA GLU A 88 -10.77 -4.97 0.47
C GLU A 88 -10.42 -3.55 0.89
N VAL A 89 -10.96 -2.56 0.18
CA VAL A 89 -10.68 -1.15 0.46
C VAL A 89 -11.94 -0.32 0.38
N THR A 90 -12.07 0.60 1.33
CA THR A 90 -12.99 1.73 1.27
C THR A 90 -12.17 2.99 1.43
N ALA A 91 -12.30 3.90 0.48
CA ALA A 91 -11.59 5.17 0.47
C ALA A 91 -12.53 6.33 0.15
N THR A 92 -12.22 7.50 0.70
CA THR A 92 -12.95 8.74 0.44
C THR A 92 -11.99 9.90 0.20
N THR A 93 -12.39 10.84 -0.65
CA THR A 93 -11.78 12.17 -0.70
C THR A 93 -12.70 13.19 -0.03
N PRO A 94 -12.15 14.19 0.70
CA PRO A 94 -12.95 15.28 1.22
C PRO A 94 -13.39 16.20 0.07
N PRO A 95 -14.55 16.87 0.21
CA PRO A 95 -14.94 17.92 -0.74
C PRO A 95 -13.92 19.06 -0.74
N THR A 96 -13.66 19.63 -1.91
CA THR A 96 -12.81 20.82 -2.05
C THR A 96 -13.72 22.06 -2.08
N PRO A 97 -13.56 23.03 -1.15
CA PRO A 97 -14.33 24.27 -1.21
C PRO A 97 -13.93 25.11 -2.43
N ALA A 98 -14.84 25.99 -2.85
CA ALA A 98 -14.52 26.97 -3.89
C ALA A 98 -13.38 27.88 -3.40
N ARG A 99 -12.48 28.26 -4.32
CA ARG A 99 -11.42 29.24 -4.08
C ARG A 99 -11.68 30.48 -4.92
N THR A 100 -11.40 31.64 -4.37
CA THR A 100 -11.55 32.92 -5.06
C THR A 100 -10.28 33.38 -5.76
N CYS A 101 -9.11 32.87 -5.37
CA CYS A 101 -7.83 33.21 -5.97
C CYS A 101 -6.82 32.03 -5.90
N PRO A 102 -6.42 31.42 -7.02
CA PRO A 102 -7.09 31.53 -8.32
C PRO A 102 -8.54 31.01 -8.24
N PRO A 103 -9.47 31.54 -9.04
CA PRO A 103 -10.86 31.09 -9.02
C PRO A 103 -10.96 29.60 -9.36
N SER A 104 -11.60 28.83 -8.48
CA SER A 104 -11.94 27.43 -8.75
C SER A 104 -13.28 27.07 -8.10
N PRO A 105 -14.21 26.40 -8.82
CA PRO A 105 -15.48 25.98 -8.25
C PRO A 105 -15.28 24.93 -7.16
N ALA A 106 -16.28 24.79 -6.28
CA ALA A 106 -16.30 23.70 -5.32
C ALA A 106 -16.38 22.35 -6.04
N ARG A 107 -15.73 21.33 -5.48
CA ARG A 107 -15.76 19.96 -6.00
C ARG A 107 -16.23 19.02 -4.91
N ASN A 108 -17.15 18.12 -5.26
CA ASN A 108 -17.54 17.04 -4.37
C ASN A 108 -16.36 16.08 -4.19
N GLY A 109 -16.27 15.49 -3.00
CA GLY A 109 -15.44 14.31 -2.80
C GLY A 109 -16.09 13.09 -3.47
N PHE A 110 -15.37 11.98 -3.50
CA PHE A 110 -15.90 10.68 -3.90
C PHE A 110 -15.75 9.66 -2.79
N ARG A 111 -16.57 8.60 -2.88
CA ARG A 111 -16.43 7.39 -2.07
C ARG A 111 -16.21 6.22 -3.01
N PHE A 112 -15.14 5.50 -2.78
CA PHE A 112 -14.82 4.24 -3.43
C PHE A 112 -14.98 3.10 -2.42
N VAL A 113 -15.59 2.01 -2.86
CA VAL A 113 -15.69 0.74 -2.13
C VAL A 113 -15.33 -0.33 -3.14
N SER A 114 -14.34 -1.15 -2.85
CA SER A 114 -14.02 -2.30 -3.69
C SER A 114 -15.12 -3.34 -3.63
N ASP A 115 -15.17 -4.21 -4.63
CA ASP A 115 -15.91 -5.46 -4.52
C ASP A 115 -15.34 -6.34 -3.37
N PRO A 116 -16.09 -7.36 -2.89
CA PRO A 116 -15.66 -8.21 -1.78
C PRO A 116 -14.31 -8.89 -2.04
N ALA A 117 -13.57 -9.21 -0.98
CA ALA A 117 -12.23 -9.85 -1.03
C ALA A 117 -12.16 -11.03 -2.00
N ALA A 118 -13.19 -11.88 -2.01
CA ALA A 118 -13.29 -13.09 -2.83
C ALA A 118 -13.28 -12.83 -4.34
N THR A 119 -13.49 -11.60 -4.77
CA THR A 119 -13.44 -11.18 -6.18
C THR A 119 -12.08 -10.62 -6.59
N THR A 120 -11.12 -10.54 -5.66
CA THR A 120 -9.77 -10.05 -5.94
C THR A 120 -9.08 -10.94 -6.97
N VAL A 121 -8.50 -10.31 -8.00
CA VAL A 121 -7.60 -10.98 -8.94
C VAL A 121 -6.17 -10.56 -8.60
N SER A 122 -5.41 -11.47 -8.01
CA SER A 122 -3.98 -11.29 -7.73
C SER A 122 -3.15 -11.96 -8.83
N HIS A 123 -2.27 -11.19 -9.47
CA HIS A 123 -1.32 -11.73 -10.46
C HIS A 123 0.03 -12.09 -9.85
N PHE A 124 0.40 -11.42 -8.77
CA PHE A 124 1.61 -11.66 -8.01
C PHE A 124 1.43 -11.08 -6.61
N ALA A 125 1.79 -11.86 -5.61
CA ALA A 125 1.92 -11.42 -4.25
C ALA A 125 3.06 -12.21 -3.61
N GLN A 126 3.71 -11.61 -2.61
CA GLN A 126 4.85 -12.20 -1.96
C GLN A 126 4.99 -11.66 -0.56
N ILE A 127 5.26 -12.55 0.39
CA ILE A 127 5.72 -12.22 1.73
C ILE A 127 7.02 -12.94 2.05
N GLY A 128 7.73 -12.48 3.07
CA GLY A 128 9.02 -13.05 3.41
C GLY A 128 9.74 -12.34 4.53
N ARG A 129 10.95 -12.83 4.80
CA ARG A 129 11.90 -12.24 5.75
C ARG A 129 13.18 -11.88 5.02
N GLU A 130 13.64 -10.67 5.24
CA GLU A 130 14.89 -10.17 4.72
C GLU A 130 15.84 -9.80 5.87
N ARG A 131 17.14 -9.95 5.62
CA ARG A 131 18.20 -9.50 6.52
C ARG A 131 19.24 -8.75 5.71
N ASN A 132 19.70 -7.62 6.26
CA ASN A 132 20.65 -6.72 5.62
C ASN A 132 20.12 -6.16 4.28
N GLY A 133 18.81 -5.91 4.21
CA GLY A 133 18.20 -5.17 3.11
C GLY A 133 18.77 -3.75 3.05
N VAL A 134 19.56 -3.47 2.03
CA VAL A 134 19.99 -2.10 1.72
C VAL A 134 18.90 -1.49 0.85
N PHE A 135 18.02 -0.68 1.45
CA PHE A 135 17.22 0.26 0.67
C PHE A 135 18.22 1.24 0.06
N PHE A 136 18.44 1.15 -1.25
CA PHE A 136 19.54 1.77 -2.00
C PHE A 136 19.99 3.17 -1.51
N THR A 137 21.32 3.37 -1.54
CA THR A 137 22.02 4.67 -1.56
C THR A 137 21.80 5.42 -2.87
#